data_AF-A0A0Z8Q317-F1
#
_entry.id   AF-A0A0Z8Q317-F1
#
_cell.length_a   1.000
_cell.length_b   1.000
_cell.length_c   1.000
_cell.angle_alpha   90.00
_cell.angle_beta   90.00
_cell.angle_gamma   90.00
#
_symmetry.space_group_name_H-M   'P 1'
#
loop_
_entity.id
_entity.type
_entity.pdbx_description
1 polymer ?
#
loop_
_entity_poly.entity_id
_entity_poly.type
_entity_poly.pdbx_seq_one_letter_code
_entity_poly.pdbx_strand_id
1 'polypeptide(L)'
;MTIANARLVGIKHWPDKEGHRYIVFLYKATEFTGTIRSTEEGEVRWVEKSDLPQMDLAYDLLEILKVMDDPDLSEFFYTRKNEDGEWDKNFR
;
A
#
# COMPACT_ATOMS: atom_id res chain seq x y z
N MET A 1 0.80 19.88 4.00
CA MET A 1 1.20 19.52 2.62
C MET A 1 -0.05 19.31 1.79
N THR A 2 0.00 19.69 0.51
CA THR A 2 -1.08 19.48 -0.47
C THR A 2 -0.50 18.72 -1.66
N ILE A 3 -1.10 17.59 -2.05
CA ILE A 3 -0.70 16.81 -3.23
C ILE A 3 -1.53 17.22 -4.45
N ALA A 4 -0.95 17.09 -5.65
CA ALA A 4 -1.61 17.34 -6.92
C ALA A 4 -1.40 16.17 -7.88
N ASN A 5 -2.29 16.05 -8.89
CA ASN A 5 -2.20 15.04 -9.94
C ASN A 5 -2.00 13.60 -9.44
N ALA A 6 -2.59 13.26 -8.30
CA ALA A 6 -2.52 11.91 -7.74
C ALA A 6 -3.17 10.91 -8.72
N ARG A 7 -2.42 9.86 -9.07
CA ARG A 7 -2.88 8.80 -9.97
C ARG A 7 -3.27 7.58 -9.17
N LEU A 8 -4.42 6.99 -9.47
CA LEU A 8 -4.76 5.65 -9.01
C LEU A 8 -3.82 4.67 -9.72
N VAL A 9 -3.03 3.94 -8.95
CA VAL A 9 -2.00 3.00 -9.46
C VAL A 9 -2.26 1.56 -9.02
N GLY A 10 -3.28 1.34 -8.20
CA GLY A 10 -3.74 0.00 -7.93
C GLY A 10 -4.79 -0.08 -6.84
N ILE A 11 -5.23 -1.29 -6.55
CA ILE A 11 -6.20 -1.60 -5.51
C ILE A 11 -5.66 -2.75 -4.67
N LYS A 12 -5.63 -2.58 -3.34
CA LYS A 12 -5.43 -3.69 -2.41
C LYS A 12 -6.78 -4.12 -1.85
N HIS A 13 -7.12 -5.41 -1.91
CA HIS A 13 -8.39 -5.88 -1.33
C HIS A 13 -8.34 -7.29 -0.76
N TRP A 14 -9.19 -7.59 0.21
CA TRP A 14 -9.29 -8.91 0.81
C TRP A 14 -10.67 -9.12 1.47
N PRO A 15 -11.15 -10.38 1.56
CA PRO A 15 -12.36 -10.69 2.30
C PRO A 15 -12.11 -10.72 3.81
N ASP A 16 -13.14 -10.43 4.61
CA ASP A 16 -13.17 -10.75 6.03
C ASP A 16 -13.82 -12.13 6.29
N LYS A 17 -13.96 -12.51 7.56
CA LYS A 17 -14.55 -13.80 7.96
C LYS A 17 -16.06 -13.88 7.72
N GLU A 18 -16.72 -12.75 7.56
CA GLU A 18 -18.17 -12.62 7.39
C GLU A 18 -18.57 -12.47 5.92
N GLY A 19 -17.58 -12.43 5.02
CA GLY A 19 -17.77 -12.30 3.59
C GLY A 19 -17.81 -10.86 3.08
N HIS A 20 -17.57 -9.86 3.94
CA HIS A 20 -17.35 -8.49 3.49
C HIS A 20 -15.99 -8.37 2.79
N ARG A 21 -15.80 -7.32 2.00
CA ARG A 21 -14.54 -7.05 1.31
C ARG A 21 -13.99 -5.70 1.72
N TYR A 22 -12.77 -5.71 2.26
CA TYR A 22 -11.97 -4.52 2.43
C TYR A 22 -11.32 -4.13 1.11
N ILE A 23 -11.38 -2.84 0.77
CA ILE A 23 -10.82 -2.28 -0.45
C ILE A 23 -10.03 -1.03 -0.07
N VAL A 24 -8.78 -0.98 -0.52
CA VAL A 24 -7.84 0.13 -0.34
C VAL A 24 -7.41 0.61 -1.72
N PHE A 25 -7.69 1.87 -2.02
CA PHE A 25 -7.24 2.50 -3.26
C PHE A 25 -5.81 3.03 -3.08
N LEU A 26 -4.91 2.63 -3.98
CA LEU A 26 -3.50 2.99 -3.92
C LEU A 26 -3.23 4.15 -4.87
N TYR A 27 -2.84 5.30 -4.32
CA TYR A 27 -2.54 6.50 -5.09
C TYR A 27 -1.05 6.84 -5.05
N LYS A 28 -0.52 7.30 -6.19
CA LYS A 28 0.84 7.81 -6.34
C LYS A 28 0.80 9.25 -6.83
N ALA A 29 1.54 10.14 -6.16
CA ALA A 29 1.69 11.53 -6.55
C ALA A 29 3.17 11.91 -6.53
N THR A 30 3.61 12.67 -7.54
CA THR A 30 4.97 13.23 -7.62
C THR A 30 4.97 14.75 -7.53
N GLU A 31 3.80 15.37 -7.47
CA GLU A 31 3.62 16.82 -7.38
C GLU A 31 2.95 17.15 -6.04
N PHE A 32 3.60 18.01 -5.26
CA PHE A 32 3.09 18.45 -3.96
C PHE A 32 3.65 19.82 -3.59
N THR A 33 2.96 20.52 -2.69
CA THR A 33 3.38 21.80 -2.13
C THR A 33 3.23 21.84 -0.61
N GLY A 34 3.98 22.75 0.02
CA GLY A 34 4.03 22.91 1.48
C GLY A 34 4.94 21.88 2.17
N THR A 35 4.88 21.85 3.49
CA THR A 35 5.75 21.01 4.34
C THR A 35 4.99 19.83 4.91
N ILE A 36 5.68 18.69 5.08
CA ILE A 36 5.20 17.51 5.78
C ILE A 36 5.02 17.84 7.28
N ARG A 37 4.01 17.25 7.92
CA ARG A 37 3.70 17.47 9.34
C ARG A 37 3.04 16.23 9.93
N SER A 38 3.58 15.72 11.03
CA SER A 38 3.00 14.63 11.83
C SER A 38 1.71 15.05 12.53
N THR A 39 0.83 14.09 12.76
CA THR A 39 -0.46 14.24 13.45
C THR A 39 -0.55 13.23 14.60
N GLU A 40 -1.69 13.18 15.27
CA GLU A 40 -1.95 12.17 16.32
C GLU A 40 -2.01 10.73 15.79
N GLU A 41 -2.27 10.54 14.49
CA GLU A 41 -2.30 9.22 13.84
C GLU A 41 -0.90 8.61 13.71
N GLY A 42 0.16 9.43 13.70
CA GLY A 42 1.52 8.96 13.63
C GLY A 42 2.55 9.96 13.10
N GLU A 43 3.82 9.56 13.19
CA GLU A 43 4.93 10.29 12.60
C GLU A 43 4.96 10.08 11.08
N VAL A 44 5.18 11.17 10.34
CA VAL A 44 5.45 11.11 8.90
C VAL A 44 6.81 11.72 8.59
N ARG A 45 7.58 11.05 7.73
CA ARG A 45 8.92 11.47 7.34
C ARG A 45 9.23 11.08 5.90
N TRP A 46 10.18 11.80 5.31
CA TRP A 46 10.79 11.41 4.05
C TRP A 46 11.83 10.32 4.29
N VAL A 47 11.85 9.32 3.42
CA VAL A 47 12.81 8.20 3.47
C VAL A 47 13.31 7.90 2.06
N GLU A 48 14.54 7.41 1.96
CA GLU A 48 15.01 6.88 0.69
C GLU A 48 14.31 5.55 0.39
N LYS A 49 13.84 5.40 -0.84
CA LYS A 49 13.10 4.20 -1.24
C LYS A 49 13.96 2.93 -1.14
N SER A 50 15.27 3.06 -1.34
CA SER A 50 16.26 1.98 -1.19
C SER A 50 16.38 1.45 0.24
N ASP A 51 16.03 2.25 1.25
CA ASP A 51 16.19 1.88 2.66
C ASP A 51 15.00 1.06 3.17
N LEU A 52 13.84 1.12 2.49
CA LEU A 52 12.60 0.48 2.91
C LEU A 52 12.77 -1.01 3.29
N PRO A 53 13.50 -1.87 2.54
CA PRO A 53 13.65 -3.28 2.91
C PRO A 53 14.38 -3.52 4.23
N GLN A 54 15.07 -2.52 4.78
CA GLN A 54 15.81 -2.61 6.05
C GLN A 54 15.03 -1.98 7.22
N MET A 55 13.88 -1.37 6.95
CA MET A 55 13.04 -0.72 7.95
C MET A 55 12.03 -1.71 8.55
N ASP A 56 11.52 -1.38 9.73
CA ASP A 56 10.36 -2.05 10.30
C ASP A 56 9.09 -1.58 9.56
N LEU A 57 8.66 -2.38 8.58
CA LEU A 57 7.55 -2.04 7.69
C LEU A 57 6.27 -2.73 8.12
N ALA A 58 5.14 -2.09 7.81
CA ALA A 58 3.85 -2.76 7.87
C ALA A 58 3.85 -4.01 6.96
N TYR A 59 3.08 -5.02 7.37
CA TYR A 59 2.95 -6.26 6.64
C TYR A 59 2.57 -6.01 5.17
N ASP A 60 3.37 -6.58 4.26
CA ASP A 60 3.25 -6.49 2.80
C ASP A 60 3.40 -5.10 2.17
N LEU A 61 4.04 -4.14 2.85
CA LEU A 61 4.28 -2.82 2.25
C LEU A 61 5.13 -2.91 0.97
N LEU A 62 6.11 -3.81 0.90
CA LEU A 62 6.95 -3.99 -0.28
C LEU A 62 6.15 -4.54 -1.47
N GLU A 63 5.24 -5.48 -1.22
CA GLU A 63 4.31 -6.02 -2.21
C GLU A 63 3.32 -4.97 -2.71
N ILE A 64 2.83 -4.09 -1.82
CA ILE A 64 2.02 -2.93 -2.21
C ILE A 64 2.82 -2.02 -3.15
N LEU A 65 4.06 -1.67 -2.78
CA LEU A 65 4.92 -0.82 -3.60
C LEU A 65 5.22 -1.44 -4.96
N LYS A 66 5.43 -2.76 -5.02
CA LYS A 66 5.56 -3.49 -6.29
C LYS A 66 4.38 -3.20 -7.22
N VAL A 67 3.14 -3.32 -6.73
CA VAL A 67 1.95 -2.99 -7.55
C VAL A 67 1.88 -1.50 -7.89
N MET A 68 2.24 -0.60 -6.97
CA MET A 68 2.20 0.83 -7.23
C MET A 68 3.26 1.32 -8.25
N ASP A 69 4.30 0.54 -8.49
CA ASP A 69 5.42 0.89 -9.37
C ASP A 69 5.46 0.14 -10.70
N ASP A 70 4.84 -1.03 -10.77
CA ASP A 70 4.76 -1.84 -11.98
C ASP A 70 3.52 -1.44 -12.80
N PRO A 71 3.69 -0.85 -14.02
CA PRO A 71 2.57 -0.41 -14.84
C PRO A 71 1.70 -1.57 -15.38
N ASP A 72 2.21 -2.80 -15.34
CA ASP A 72 1.48 -3.99 -15.79
C ASP A 72 0.66 -4.62 -14.65
N LEU A 73 0.77 -4.10 -13.41
CA LEU A 73 -0.01 -4.50 -12.26
C LEU A 73 -1.00 -3.41 -11.85
N SER A 74 -2.15 -3.84 -11.34
CA SER A 74 -3.23 -2.97 -10.88
C SER A 74 -3.93 -3.47 -9.62
N GLU A 75 -3.72 -4.72 -9.22
CA GLU A 75 -4.38 -5.33 -8.07
C GLU A 75 -3.38 -6.14 -7.20
N PHE A 76 -3.53 -5.99 -5.89
CA PHE A 76 -2.92 -6.87 -4.89
C PHE A 76 -4.00 -7.40 -3.96
N PHE A 77 -4.23 -8.71 -3.90
CA PHE A 77 -5.33 -9.22 -3.09
C PHE A 77 -5.04 -10.54 -2.40
N TYR A 78 -5.72 -10.72 -1.27
CA TYR A 78 -5.74 -11.98 -0.54
C TYR A 78 -7.04 -12.73 -0.84
N THR A 79 -6.95 -14.05 -1.02
CA THR A 79 -8.13 -14.88 -1.28
C THR A 79 -8.52 -15.72 -0.07
N ARG A 80 -7.54 -16.39 0.56
CA ARG A 80 -7.74 -17.33 1.66
C ARG A 80 -6.57 -17.25 2.62
N LYS A 81 -6.83 -17.64 3.86
CA LYS A 81 -5.81 -17.82 4.89
C LYS A 81 -5.60 -19.32 5.09
N ASN A 82 -4.36 -19.80 5.01
CA ASN A 82 -4.04 -21.21 5.26
C ASN A 82 -4.10 -21.54 6.77
N GLU A 83 -3.92 -22.81 7.12
CA GLU A 83 -3.99 -23.30 8.52
C GLU A 83 -2.90 -22.66 9.41
N ASP A 84 -1.76 -22.31 8.83
CA ASP A 84 -0.64 -21.63 9.51
C ASP A 84 -0.87 -20.11 9.68
N GLY A 85 -1.97 -19.59 9.14
CA GLY A 85 -2.32 -18.18 9.25
C GLY A 85 -1.65 -17.27 8.21
N GLU A 86 -1.12 -17.82 7.13
CA GLU A 86 -0.59 -17.07 6.00
C GLU A 86 -1.67 -16.82 4.95
N TRP A 87 -1.61 -15.65 4.31
CA TRP A 87 -2.53 -15.29 3.24
C TRP A 87 -2.03 -15.77 1.89
N ASP A 88 -2.94 -16.30 1.07
CA ASP A 88 -2.70 -16.53 -0.36
C ASP A 88 -2.67 -15.18 -1.10
N LYS A 89 -1.47 -14.75 -1.48
CA LYS A 89 -1.17 -13.45 -2.09
C LYS A 89 -1.25 -13.52 -3.60
N ASN A 90 -2.07 -12.67 -4.20
CA ASN A 90 -2.29 -12.61 -5.65
C ASN A 90 -1.99 -11.22 -6.20
N PHE A 91 -1.44 -11.18 -7.42
CA PHE A 91 -1.11 -9.96 -8.15
C PHE A 91 -1.72 -10.05 -9.55
N ARG A 92 -2.34 -8.98 -10.00
CA ARG A 92 -2.92 -8.85 -11.34
C ARG A 92 -2.66 -7.45 -11.87
#